data_AF-A0A418KHK8-F1
#
_entry.id   AF-A0A418KHK8-F1
#
_cell.length_a   1.000
_cell.length_b   1.000
_cell.length_c   1.000
_cell.angle_alpha   90.00
_cell.angle_beta   90.00
_cell.angle_gamma   90.00
#
_symmetry.space_group_name_H-M   'P 1'
#
loop_
_entity.id
_entity.type
_entity.pdbx_description
1 polymer ?
#
loop_
_entity_poly.entity_id
_entity_poly.type
_entity_poly.pdbx_seq_one_letter_code
_entity_poly.pdbx_strand_id
1 'polypeptide(L)'
;MELPRLLEGDPPIVLRGYPVEMVVAEKVRTALQRGLASTRWRDFGDLYLLTGRVAFTAAAVREAIMAVAEHCKVDLEGLVGVLDGYGQVGKCGWLAWRARVALTEVLPESFGDVVAATVAFADPVQDGSLAGTALWRPVEREWRG
;
A
#
# COMPACT_ATOMS: atom_id res chain seq x y z
N MET A 1 -6.52 17.22 -11.83
CA MET A 1 -6.98 18.19 -10.82
C MET A 1 -6.25 19.49 -11.09
N GLU A 2 -6.96 20.59 -11.30
CA GLU A 2 -6.33 21.89 -11.63
C GLU A 2 -6.13 22.70 -10.35
N LEU A 3 -4.91 23.21 -10.15
CA LEU A 3 -4.58 24.14 -9.08
C LEU A 3 -4.45 25.56 -9.68
N PRO A 4 -5.13 26.57 -9.11
CA PRO A 4 -4.96 27.95 -9.55
C PRO A 4 -3.54 28.43 -9.22
N ARG A 5 -2.91 29.15 -10.15
CA ARG A 5 -1.51 29.58 -10.06
C ARG A 5 -1.36 31.08 -9.84
N LEU A 6 -0.22 31.44 -9.25
CA LEU A 6 0.14 32.78 -8.77
C LEU A 6 0.89 33.66 -9.80
N LEU A 7 1.30 33.13 -10.96
CA LEU A 7 2.03 33.88 -11.99
C LEU A 7 1.39 33.68 -13.36
N GLU A 8 1.07 34.79 -14.05
CA GLU A 8 0.45 34.82 -15.37
C GLU A 8 1.49 34.56 -16.48
N GLY A 9 1.19 33.65 -17.41
CA GLY A 9 1.89 33.56 -18.71
C GLY A 9 2.52 32.21 -19.08
N ASP A 10 2.71 31.28 -18.14
CA ASP A 10 3.29 29.95 -18.43
C ASP A 10 2.23 28.91 -18.82
N PRO A 11 2.57 27.92 -19.68
CA PRO A 11 1.65 26.83 -19.99
C PRO A 11 1.22 26.06 -18.72
N PRO A 12 0.02 25.45 -18.72
CA PRO A 12 -0.42 24.69 -17.56
C PRO A 12 0.55 23.51 -17.25
N ILE A 13 1.20 23.51 -16.07
CA ILE A 13 1.64 22.32 -15.35
C ILE A 13 0.47 21.34 -15.29
N VAL A 14 0.54 20.33 -16.15
CA VAL A 14 -0.34 19.17 -16.10
C VAL A 14 0.22 18.25 -15.01
N LEU A 15 -0.30 18.37 -13.78
CA LEU A 15 -0.16 17.32 -12.78
C LEU A 15 -1.04 16.14 -13.26
N ARG A 16 -0.47 15.30 -14.13
CA ARG A 16 -0.97 13.92 -14.27
C ARG A 16 -0.79 13.30 -12.90
N GLY A 17 -1.89 13.16 -12.14
CA GLY A 17 -1.84 12.65 -10.78
C GLY A 17 -1.09 11.33 -10.74
N TYR A 18 -0.27 11.14 -9.71
CA TYR A 18 0.43 9.87 -9.51
C TYR A 18 -0.62 8.77 -9.30
N PRO A 19 -0.65 7.70 -10.13
CA PRO A 19 -1.67 6.66 -10.04
C PRO A 19 -1.70 6.05 -8.63
N VAL A 20 -2.89 5.72 -8.14
CA VAL A 20 -3.05 5.14 -6.79
C VAL A 20 -2.35 3.77 -6.68
N GLU A 21 -2.26 3.05 -7.80
CA GLU A 21 -1.50 1.81 -7.98
C GLU A 21 -0.01 2.03 -7.68
N MET A 22 0.55 3.15 -8.14
CA MET A 22 1.95 3.49 -7.86
C MET A 22 2.15 3.86 -6.39
N VAL A 23 1.20 4.55 -5.76
CA VAL A 23 1.25 4.85 -4.32
C VAL A 23 1.27 3.57 -3.50
N VAL A 24 0.40 2.59 -3.81
CA VAL A 24 0.41 1.31 -3.07
C VAL A 24 1.67 0.50 -3.37
N ALA A 25 2.17 0.51 -4.61
CA ALA A 25 3.41 -0.18 -4.99
C ALA A 25 4.63 0.34 -4.21
N GLU A 26 4.78 1.66 -4.06
CA GLU A 26 5.87 2.25 -3.27
C GLU A 26 5.82 1.87 -1.79
N LYS A 27 4.61 1.76 -1.23
CA LYS A 27 4.41 1.36 0.17
C LYS A 27 4.68 -0.13 0.37
N VAL A 28 4.23 -0.99 -0.55
CA VAL A 28 4.56 -2.42 -0.58
C VAL A 28 6.07 -2.62 -0.66
N ARG A 29 6.77 -1.94 -1.58
CA ARG A 29 8.24 -1.96 -1.66
C ARG A 29 8.88 -1.57 -0.33
N THR A 30 8.36 -0.52 0.30
CA THR A 30 8.90 -0.05 1.58
C THR A 30 8.70 -1.07 2.71
N ALA A 31 7.57 -1.79 2.70
CA ALA A 31 7.34 -2.91 3.62
C ALA A 31 8.35 -4.04 3.37
N LEU A 32 8.58 -4.43 2.10
CA LEU A 32 9.59 -5.42 1.72
C LEU A 32 10.99 -5.04 2.21
N GLN A 33 11.43 -3.83 1.91
CA GLN A 33 12.79 -3.37 2.22
C GLN A 33 13.07 -3.26 3.73
N ARG A 34 12.05 -3.02 4.55
CA ARG A 34 12.24 -2.75 5.99
C ARG A 34 11.86 -3.93 6.88
N GLY A 35 10.96 -4.81 6.41
CA GLY A 35 10.43 -5.93 7.16
C GLY A 35 10.07 -5.55 8.61
N LEU A 36 10.51 -6.39 9.55
CA LEU A 36 10.25 -6.24 10.98
C LEU A 36 10.86 -4.99 11.62
N ALA A 37 11.87 -4.39 10.99
CA ALA A 37 12.53 -3.19 11.48
C ALA A 37 11.82 -1.90 11.05
N SER A 38 10.71 -1.99 10.29
CA SER A 38 9.98 -0.81 9.86
C SER A 38 9.40 -0.05 11.06
N THR A 39 9.44 1.27 10.98
CA THR A 39 8.74 2.20 11.88
C THR A 39 7.83 3.13 11.10
N ARG A 40 7.61 2.83 9.81
CA ARG A 40 6.75 3.60 8.92
C ARG A 40 5.30 3.19 9.08
N TRP A 41 4.78 3.36 10.30
CA TRP A 41 3.39 3.05 10.65
C TRP A 41 2.37 3.68 9.70
N ARG A 42 2.65 4.90 9.26
CA ARG A 42 1.82 5.60 8.27
C ARG A 42 1.68 4.84 6.96
N ASP A 43 2.73 4.17 6.46
CA ASP A 43 2.62 3.42 5.20
C ASP A 43 1.66 2.24 5.32
N PHE A 44 1.69 1.52 6.44
CA PHE A 44 0.73 0.44 6.73
C PHE A 44 -0.70 0.98 6.93
N GLY A 45 -0.86 2.11 7.62
CA GLY A 45 -2.16 2.77 7.76
C GLY A 45 -2.73 3.24 6.41
N ASP A 46 -1.90 3.86 5.57
CA ASP A 46 -2.30 4.30 4.23
C ASP A 46 -2.68 3.10 3.35
N LEU A 47 -1.89 2.01 3.37
CA LEU A 47 -2.22 0.77 2.65
C LEU A 47 -3.55 0.19 3.13
N TYR A 48 -3.77 0.14 4.44
CA TYR A 48 -5.04 -0.34 4.98
C TYR A 48 -6.21 0.50 4.49
N LEU A 49 -6.10 1.83 4.55
CA LEU A 49 -7.18 2.73 4.15
C LEU A 49 -7.43 2.77 2.65
N LEU A 50 -6.38 2.76 1.83
CA LEU A 50 -6.49 2.76 0.38
C LEU A 50 -7.11 1.46 -0.13
N THR A 51 -6.58 0.32 0.31
CA THR A 51 -7.12 -1.00 -0.09
C THR A 51 -8.53 -1.23 0.48
N GLY A 52 -8.90 -0.57 1.58
CA GLY A 52 -10.27 -0.64 2.11
C GLY A 52 -11.30 0.23 1.37
N ARG A 53 -10.90 1.05 0.40
CA ARG A 53 -11.77 2.05 -0.25
C ARG A 53 -11.72 2.06 -1.77
N VAL A 54 -10.59 1.67 -2.34
CA VAL A 54 -10.32 1.76 -3.77
C VAL A 54 -10.32 0.37 -4.37
N ALA A 55 -11.08 0.17 -5.44
CA ALA A 55 -11.04 -1.05 -6.24
C ALA A 55 -9.83 -0.99 -7.19
N PHE A 56 -9.19 -2.13 -7.40
CA PHE A 56 -8.02 -2.27 -8.24
C PHE A 56 -8.20 -3.43 -9.21
N THR A 57 -7.55 -3.37 -10.38
CA THR A 57 -7.33 -4.55 -11.21
C THR A 57 -5.98 -5.16 -10.86
N ALA A 58 -5.88 -6.50 -10.87
CA ALA A 58 -4.63 -7.18 -10.58
C ALA A 58 -3.53 -6.78 -11.57
N ALA A 59 -3.87 -6.61 -12.86
CA ALA A 59 -2.94 -6.15 -13.88
C ALA A 59 -2.33 -4.77 -13.56
N ALA A 60 -3.13 -3.77 -13.21
CA ALA A 60 -2.63 -2.41 -12.98
C ALA A 60 -1.74 -2.34 -11.73
N VAL A 61 -2.10 -3.05 -10.65
CA VAL A 61 -1.27 -3.11 -9.44
C VAL A 61 0.03 -3.86 -9.73
N ARG A 62 -0.02 -4.95 -10.49
CA ARG A 62 1.18 -5.71 -10.88
C ARG A 62 2.14 -4.87 -11.70
N GLU A 63 1.63 -4.15 -12.71
CA GLU A 63 2.44 -3.23 -13.52
C GLU A 63 3.12 -2.18 -12.66
N ALA A 64 2.40 -1.58 -11.70
CA ALA A 64 2.96 -0.60 -10.78
C ALA A 64 4.03 -1.20 -9.85
N ILE A 65 3.80 -2.38 -9.27
CA ILE A 65 4.78 -3.07 -8.42
C ILE A 65 6.04 -3.41 -9.21
N MET A 66 5.90 -3.95 -10.42
CA MET A 66 7.03 -4.28 -11.29
C MET A 66 7.83 -3.03 -11.68
N ALA A 67 7.16 -1.94 -12.05
CA ALA A 67 7.83 -0.68 -12.38
C ALA A 67 8.62 -0.11 -11.18
N VAL A 68 8.05 -0.17 -9.98
CA VAL A 68 8.73 0.28 -8.76
C VAL A 68 9.91 -0.63 -8.41
N ALA A 69 9.75 -1.95 -8.53
CA ALA A 69 10.80 -2.93 -8.27
C ALA A 69 11.99 -2.76 -9.23
N GLU A 70 11.72 -2.61 -10.53
CA GLU A 70 12.74 -2.38 -11.56
C GLU A 70 13.50 -1.08 -11.32
N HIS A 71 12.78 0.01 -11.07
CA HIS A 71 13.39 1.32 -10.80
C HIS A 71 14.29 1.28 -9.54
N CYS A 72 13.87 0.55 -8.52
CA CYS A 72 14.54 0.53 -7.22
C CYS A 72 15.53 -0.63 -7.04
N LYS A 73 15.63 -1.54 -8.02
CA LYS A 73 16.45 -2.77 -7.97
C LYS A 73 16.17 -3.61 -6.72
N VAL A 74 14.89 -3.87 -6.47
CA VAL A 74 14.41 -4.68 -5.34
C VAL A 74 13.90 -6.01 -5.85
N ASP A 75 14.38 -7.10 -5.26
CA ASP A 75 13.82 -8.43 -5.53
C ASP A 75 12.43 -8.54 -4.91
N LEU A 76 11.47 -9.02 -5.69
CA LEU A 76 10.11 -9.25 -5.21
C LEU A 76 10.07 -10.59 -4.47
N GLU A 77 9.80 -10.51 -3.18
CA GLU A 77 9.47 -11.66 -2.32
C GLU A 77 8.08 -11.47 -1.70
N GLY A 78 7.49 -12.54 -1.17
CA GLY A 78 6.17 -12.47 -0.53
C GLY A 78 6.23 -11.76 0.82
N LEU A 79 5.35 -10.80 1.04
CA LEU A 79 5.27 -10.09 2.32
C LEU A 79 4.92 -11.01 3.48
N VAL A 80 4.21 -12.12 3.25
CA VAL A 80 3.88 -13.08 4.31
C VAL A 80 5.12 -13.56 5.06
N GLY A 81 6.23 -13.82 4.37
CA GLY A 81 7.49 -14.23 5.00
C GLY A 81 8.24 -13.06 5.61
N VAL A 82 8.31 -11.93 4.89
CA VAL A 82 9.05 -10.73 5.32
C VAL A 82 8.46 -10.10 6.59
N LEU A 83 7.14 -10.19 6.75
CA LEU A 83 6.39 -9.60 7.85
C LEU A 83 5.96 -10.62 8.91
N ASP A 84 6.52 -11.84 8.90
CA ASP A 84 6.18 -12.86 9.89
C ASP A 84 6.48 -12.38 11.32
N GLY A 85 5.48 -12.48 12.20
CA GLY A 85 5.56 -11.95 13.56
C GLY A 85 5.50 -10.42 13.69
N TYR A 86 5.47 -9.65 12.59
CA TYR A 86 5.53 -8.18 12.66
C TYR A 86 4.34 -7.57 13.38
N GLY A 87 3.15 -8.17 13.25
CA GLY A 87 1.96 -7.76 13.98
C GLY A 87 2.18 -7.70 15.49
N GLN A 88 2.97 -8.61 16.04
CA GLN A 88 3.31 -8.66 17.47
C GLN A 88 4.47 -7.72 17.81
N VAL A 89 5.55 -7.74 17.02
CA VAL A 89 6.73 -6.88 17.22
C VAL A 89 6.37 -5.39 17.14
N GLY A 90 5.58 -5.02 16.14
CA GLY A 90 5.16 -3.63 15.89
C GLY A 90 3.99 -3.15 16.74
N LYS A 91 3.33 -4.02 17.51
CA LYS A 91 2.08 -3.72 18.25
C LYS A 91 2.18 -2.42 19.07
N CYS A 92 3.19 -2.30 19.92
CA CYS A 92 3.34 -1.14 20.80
C CYS A 92 3.61 0.15 20.01
N GLY A 93 4.43 0.07 18.96
CA GLY A 93 4.72 1.21 18.08
C GLY A 93 3.50 1.68 17.30
N TRP A 94 2.72 0.74 16.78
CA TRP A 94 1.46 0.99 16.09
C TRP A 94 0.42 1.68 16.99
N LEU A 95 0.20 1.14 18.20
CA LEU A 95 -0.68 1.71 19.22
C LEU A 95 -0.31 3.17 19.54
N ALA A 96 0.97 3.40 19.87
CA ALA A 96 1.46 4.72 20.23
C ALA A 96 1.35 5.71 19.05
N TRP A 97 1.71 5.26 17.84
CA TRP A 97 1.64 6.09 16.66
C TRP A 97 0.21 6.51 16.33
N ARG A 98 -0.74 5.56 16.30
CA ARG A 98 -2.13 5.87 15.92
C ARG A 98 -2.80 6.84 16.90
N ALA A 99 -2.50 6.70 18.20
CA ALA A 99 -2.98 7.63 19.23
C ALA A 99 -2.41 9.03 19.00
N ARG A 100 -1.10 9.12 18.74
CA ARG A 100 -0.42 10.41 18.49
C ARG A 100 -0.96 11.16 17.27
N VAL A 101 -1.40 10.45 16.23
CA VAL A 101 -1.97 11.05 15.01
C VAL A 101 -3.50 11.08 15.01
N ALA A 102 -4.15 10.77 16.14
CA ALA A 102 -5.61 10.76 16.30
C ALA A 102 -6.37 9.89 15.28
N LEU A 103 -5.84 8.71 14.97
CA LEU A 103 -6.46 7.74 14.05
C LEU A 103 -7.01 6.49 14.77
N THR A 104 -7.23 6.54 16.08
CA THR A 104 -7.75 5.40 16.87
C THR A 104 -9.13 4.92 16.40
N GLU A 105 -9.99 5.83 15.96
CA GLU A 105 -11.33 5.52 15.47
C GLU A 105 -11.36 5.11 13.98
N VAL A 106 -10.25 5.34 13.27
CA VAL A 106 -10.17 5.18 11.80
C VAL A 106 -9.38 3.92 11.42
N LEU A 107 -8.36 3.58 12.20
CA LEU A 107 -7.46 2.47 11.94
C LEU A 107 -7.64 1.36 12.97
N PRO A 108 -7.50 0.08 12.59
CA PRO A 108 -7.69 -1.04 13.50
C PRO A 108 -6.75 -1.00 14.70
N GLU A 109 -7.26 -1.50 15.83
CA GLU A 109 -6.44 -1.67 17.01
C GLU A 109 -5.38 -2.78 16.85
N SER A 110 -5.73 -3.87 16.18
CA SER A 110 -4.78 -4.94 15.88
C SER A 110 -3.84 -4.50 14.76
N PHE A 111 -2.54 -4.41 15.05
CA PHE A 111 -1.55 -4.23 13.98
C PHE A 111 -1.45 -5.47 13.10
N GLY A 112 -1.68 -6.65 13.67
CA GLY A 112 -1.71 -7.92 12.94
C GLY A 112 -2.75 -7.89 11.81
N ASP A 113 -3.94 -7.32 12.05
CA ASP A 113 -5.00 -7.24 11.04
C ASP A 113 -4.60 -6.32 9.88
N VAL A 114 -3.86 -5.24 10.19
CA VAL A 114 -3.33 -4.31 9.19
C VAL A 114 -2.24 -4.97 8.33
N VAL A 115 -1.34 -5.73 8.97
CA VAL A 115 -0.32 -6.52 8.27
C VAL A 115 -0.98 -7.60 7.40
N ALA A 116 -1.95 -8.34 7.94
CA ALA A 116 -2.67 -9.37 7.20
C ALA A 116 -3.42 -8.80 5.99
N ALA A 117 -4.08 -7.65 6.14
CA ALA A 117 -4.74 -6.96 5.03
C ALA A 117 -3.74 -6.51 3.95
N THR A 118 -2.53 -6.12 4.34
CA THR A 118 -1.46 -5.76 3.40
C THR A 118 -0.99 -6.97 2.61
N VAL A 119 -0.76 -8.11 3.30
CA VAL A 119 -0.35 -9.38 2.68
C VAL A 119 -1.44 -9.89 1.72
N ALA A 120 -2.70 -9.91 2.14
CA ALA A 120 -3.82 -10.37 1.33
C ALA A 120 -4.00 -9.55 0.03
N PHE A 121 -3.65 -8.26 0.07
CA PHE A 121 -3.67 -7.40 -1.09
C PHE A 121 -2.47 -7.65 -2.03
N ALA A 122 -1.25 -7.69 -1.49
CA ALA A 122 -0.02 -7.62 -2.28
C ALA A 122 0.46 -8.99 -2.80
N ASP A 123 0.48 -10.02 -1.95
CA ASP A 123 1.14 -11.29 -2.26
C ASP A 123 0.55 -12.00 -3.50
N PRO A 124 -0.79 -12.10 -3.66
CA PRO A 124 -1.39 -12.72 -4.85
C PRO A 124 -1.10 -11.97 -6.17
N VAL A 125 -0.77 -10.67 -6.08
CA VAL A 125 -0.38 -9.86 -7.24
C VAL A 125 1.09 -10.09 -7.58
N GLN A 126 1.94 -10.22 -6.55
CA GLN A 126 3.38 -10.42 -6.70
C GLN A 126 3.72 -11.82 -7.22
N ASP A 127 3.05 -12.87 -6.72
CA ASP A 127 3.29 -14.25 -7.14
C ASP A 127 2.73 -14.56 -8.55
N GLY A 128 1.91 -13.66 -9.10
CA GLY A 128 1.32 -13.80 -10.43
C GLY A 128 0.21 -14.84 -10.51
N SER A 129 -0.35 -15.29 -9.38
CA SER A 129 -1.41 -16.29 -9.32
C SER A 129 -2.76 -15.76 -9.80
N LEU A 130 -2.96 -14.44 -9.78
CA LEU A 130 -4.20 -13.81 -10.21
C LEU A 130 -4.27 -13.63 -11.74
N ALA A 131 -5.45 -13.89 -12.31
CA ALA A 131 -5.77 -13.40 -13.64
C ALA A 131 -5.70 -11.87 -13.66
N GLY A 132 -5.18 -11.27 -14.74
CA GLY A 132 -5.04 -9.80 -14.83
C GLY A 132 -6.36 -9.03 -14.70
N THR A 133 -7.48 -9.68 -15.03
CA THR A 133 -8.85 -9.15 -14.89
C THR A 133 -9.42 -9.26 -13.47
N ALA A 134 -8.74 -9.94 -12.55
CA ALA A 134 -9.20 -10.05 -11.16
C ALA A 134 -9.32 -8.66 -10.54
N LEU A 135 -10.41 -8.47 -9.79
CA LEU A 135 -10.77 -7.20 -9.17
C LEU A 135 -10.63 -7.30 -7.66
N TRP A 136 -9.92 -6.33 -7.07
CA TRP A 136 -9.89 -6.16 -5.63
C TRP A 136 -11.22 -5.59 -5.16
N ARG A 137 -11.84 -6.29 -4.21
CA ARG A 137 -13.08 -5.89 -3.56
C ARG A 137 -12.74 -5.19 -2.24
N PRO A 138 -12.87 -3.85 -2.14
CA PRO A 138 -12.27 -3.10 -1.03
C PRO A 138 -12.91 -3.38 0.33
N VAL A 139 -14.22 -3.62 0.34
CA VAL A 139 -14.98 -3.87 1.57
C VAL A 139 -14.64 -5.25 2.13
N GLU A 140 -14.58 -6.25 1.24
CA GLU A 140 -14.27 -7.65 1.55
C GLU A 140 -12.77 -7.88 1.77
N ARG A 141 -11.92 -6.97 1.25
CA ARG A 141 -10.46 -7.08 1.23
C ARG A 141 -9.98 -8.37 0.58
N GLU A 142 -10.54 -8.67 -0.59
CA GLU A 142 -10.24 -9.90 -1.33
C GLU A 142 -10.16 -9.65 -2.84
N TRP A 143 -9.32 -10.42 -3.52
CA TRP A 143 -9.30 -10.50 -4.98
C TRP A 143 -10.40 -11.45 -5.48
N ARG A 144 -11.14 -11.03 -6.52
CA ARG A 144 -12.19 -11.84 -7.18
C ARG A 144 -11.94 -11.90 -8.68
N GLY A 145 -11.84 -13.10 -9.22
CA GLY A 145 -11.65 -13.40 -10.65
C GLY A 145 -12.88 -14.00 -11.30
#